data_AF-A0A4Q5TAL0-F1
#
_entry.id   AF-A0A4Q5TAL0-F1
#
_cell.length_a   1.000
_cell.length_b   1.000
_cell.length_c   1.000
_cell.angle_alpha   90.00
_cell.angle_beta   90.00
_cell.angle_gamma   90.00
#
_symmetry.space_group_name_H-M   'P 1'
#
loop_
_entity.id
_entity.type
_entity.pdbx_description
1 polymer ?
#
loop_
_entity_poly.entity_id
_entity_poly.type
_entity_poly.pdbx_seq_one_letter_code
_entity_poly.pdbx_strand_id
1 'polypeptide(L)'
;MKKWVPIILIALFPTFCQAQFPDAFLGEWKGKLSWMVPGKETREFAMSLEVKKKDSVNTYNWFIKYGDNKTDIRPYTLKLIDTAKQQWAIDEDNGIILDNYVAGNCLQGSFTVMNNTIVNNYCVESGKMRVEFFTIRLTDKKTSGKGTADSPSVDSYRMAGYQYGLLEKVR
;
A
#
# COMPACT_ATOMS: atom_id res chain seq x y z
N MET A 1 4.09 67.57 -11.80
CA MET A 1 4.17 66.64 -10.65
C MET A 1 3.64 65.28 -11.12
N LYS A 2 4.53 64.31 -11.43
CA LYS A 2 4.14 62.99 -11.94
C LYS A 2 4.36 61.98 -10.81
N LYS A 3 3.28 61.52 -10.18
CA LYS A 3 3.33 60.56 -9.07
C LYS A 3 3.67 59.17 -9.63
N TRP A 4 4.76 58.60 -9.14
CA TRP A 4 5.19 57.24 -9.47
C TRP A 4 4.50 56.29 -8.48
N VAL A 5 3.78 55.30 -8.99
CA VAL A 5 3.15 54.24 -8.19
C VAL A 5 4.01 52.99 -8.35
N PRO A 6 4.60 52.44 -7.27
CA PRO A 6 5.37 51.20 -7.38
C PRO A 6 4.40 50.03 -7.53
N ILE A 7 4.57 49.27 -8.62
CA ILE A 7 3.89 47.99 -8.82
C ILE A 7 4.64 46.95 -7.98
N ILE A 8 4.00 46.49 -6.90
CA ILE A 8 4.50 45.38 -6.10
C ILE A 8 4.18 44.09 -6.86
N LEU A 9 5.21 43.46 -7.40
CA LEU A 9 5.12 42.14 -8.03
C LEU A 9 5.09 41.08 -6.92
N ILE A 10 3.90 40.54 -6.60
CA ILE A 10 3.76 39.40 -5.68
C ILE A 10 4.21 38.15 -6.44
N ALA A 11 5.43 37.68 -6.16
CA ALA A 11 5.91 36.39 -6.64
C ALA A 11 5.15 35.28 -5.91
N LEU A 12 4.18 34.66 -6.60
CA LEU A 12 3.58 33.39 -6.20
C LEU A 12 4.62 32.30 -6.41
N PHE A 13 5.43 32.03 -5.39
CA PHE A 13 6.23 30.81 -5.37
C PHE A 13 5.27 29.62 -5.25
N PRO A 14 5.32 28.64 -6.16
CA PRO A 14 4.60 27.40 -5.95
C PRO A 14 5.14 26.77 -4.67
N THR A 15 4.31 26.73 -3.62
CA THR A 15 4.57 25.88 -2.46
C THR A 15 4.62 24.46 -2.99
N PHE A 16 5.83 23.90 -3.13
CA PHE A 16 6.00 22.46 -3.29
C PHE A 16 5.32 21.81 -2.10
N CYS A 17 4.13 21.24 -2.32
CA CYS A 17 3.48 20.40 -1.35
C CYS A 17 4.43 19.23 -1.12
N GLN A 18 5.14 19.21 0.02
CA GLN A 18 5.85 18.02 0.45
C GLN A 18 4.81 16.90 0.49
N ALA A 19 5.03 15.82 -0.27
CA ALA A 19 4.15 14.67 -0.23
C ALA A 19 4.24 14.04 1.16
N GLN A 20 3.35 14.45 2.05
CA GLN A 20 3.13 13.82 3.33
C GLN A 20 2.31 12.55 3.09
N PHE A 21 2.57 11.51 3.87
CA PHE A 21 1.73 10.33 3.84
C PHE A 21 0.29 10.72 4.24
N PRO A 22 -0.75 10.23 3.56
CA PRO A 22 -2.10 10.70 3.82
C PRO A 22 -2.53 10.45 5.27
N ASP A 23 -2.93 11.53 5.96
CA ASP A 23 -3.28 11.49 7.39
C ASP A 23 -4.42 10.52 7.71
N ALA A 24 -5.25 10.20 6.71
CA ALA A 24 -6.31 9.21 6.81
C ALA A 24 -5.81 7.84 7.30
N PHE A 25 -4.56 7.45 7.00
CA PHE A 25 -3.98 6.18 7.43
C PHE A 25 -3.48 6.20 8.88
N LEU A 26 -3.22 7.36 9.46
CA LEU A 26 -2.60 7.47 10.77
C LEU A 26 -3.51 6.93 11.88
N GLY A 27 -2.94 6.22 12.83
CA GLY A 27 -3.64 5.63 13.97
C GLY A 27 -3.47 4.11 14.04
N GLU A 28 -4.25 3.49 14.91
CA GLU A 28 -4.32 2.03 15.04
C GLU A 28 -5.62 1.53 14.38
N TRP A 29 -5.51 0.46 13.62
CA TRP A 29 -6.60 -0.19 12.88
C TRP A 29 -6.70 -1.63 13.31
N LYS A 30 -7.91 -2.14 13.56
CA LYS A 30 -8.16 -3.52 14.01
C LYS A 30 -9.35 -4.14 13.30
N GLY A 31 -9.29 -5.44 13.05
CA GLY A 31 -10.38 -6.18 12.45
C GLY A 31 -9.99 -7.62 12.14
N LYS A 32 -10.81 -8.29 11.33
CA LYS A 32 -10.53 -9.64 10.84
C LYS A 32 -10.33 -9.62 9.33
N LEU A 33 -9.44 -10.48 8.86
CA LEU A 33 -9.29 -10.81 7.45
C LEU A 33 -9.88 -12.20 7.20
N SER A 34 -10.62 -12.32 6.11
CA SER A 34 -11.01 -13.58 5.50
C SER A 34 -9.96 -13.99 4.47
N TRP A 35 -9.44 -15.20 4.58
CA TRP A 35 -8.51 -15.81 3.64
C TRP A 35 -9.20 -16.89 2.83
N MET A 36 -9.35 -16.61 1.55
CA MET A 36 -10.00 -17.46 0.57
C MET A 36 -8.93 -18.08 -0.33
N VAL A 37 -8.97 -19.39 -0.47
CA VAL A 37 -8.11 -20.15 -1.39
C VAL A 37 -9.02 -20.98 -2.28
N PRO A 38 -8.88 -20.95 -3.63
CA PRO A 38 -9.76 -21.71 -4.50
C PRO A 38 -9.80 -23.20 -4.16
N GLY A 39 -11.02 -23.73 -3.96
CA GLY A 39 -11.27 -25.12 -3.59
C GLY A 39 -11.04 -25.45 -2.12
N LYS A 40 -10.93 -24.45 -1.23
CA LYS A 40 -10.79 -24.65 0.22
C LYS A 40 -11.78 -23.77 0.97
N GLU A 41 -12.12 -24.19 2.18
CA GLU A 41 -12.91 -23.39 3.11
C GLU A 41 -12.21 -22.08 3.46
N THR A 42 -13.01 -21.03 3.61
CA THR A 42 -12.54 -19.71 4.04
C THR A 42 -12.08 -19.78 5.49
N ARG A 43 -10.91 -19.20 5.77
CA ARG A 43 -10.40 -19.04 7.13
C ARG A 43 -10.46 -17.58 7.55
N GLU A 44 -10.63 -17.32 8.82
CA GLU A 44 -10.55 -15.97 9.38
C GLU A 44 -9.43 -15.85 10.39
N PHE A 45 -8.81 -14.68 10.46
CA PHE A 45 -7.85 -14.35 11.51
C PHE A 45 -7.88 -12.84 11.81
N ALA A 46 -7.54 -12.48 13.05
CA ALA A 46 -7.43 -11.08 13.44
C ALA A 46 -6.19 -10.42 12.82
N MET A 47 -6.29 -9.13 12.52
CA MET A 47 -5.18 -8.29 12.09
C MET A 47 -5.28 -6.92 12.76
N SER A 48 -4.14 -6.34 13.09
CA SER A 48 -4.04 -4.91 13.35
C SER A 48 -2.91 -4.26 12.57
N LEU A 49 -3.09 -2.98 12.27
CA LEU A 49 -2.06 -2.13 11.68
C LEU A 49 -1.97 -0.84 12.50
N GLU A 50 -0.78 -0.51 12.97
CA GLU A 50 -0.48 0.80 13.56
C GLU A 50 0.39 1.61 12.62
N VAL A 51 -0.07 2.83 12.30
CA VAL A 51 0.66 3.82 11.50
C VAL A 51 0.86 5.09 12.32
N LYS A 52 2.10 5.43 12.62
CA LYS A 52 2.46 6.62 13.41
C LYS A 52 3.65 7.34 12.80
N LYS A 53 3.68 8.67 12.85
CA LYS A 53 4.84 9.47 12.44
C LYS A 53 6.05 9.09 13.31
N LYS A 54 7.23 8.96 12.71
CA LYS A 54 8.52 8.92 13.43
C LYS A 54 9.10 10.34 13.52
N ASP A 55 10.13 10.50 14.34
CA ASP A 55 10.86 11.76 14.51
C ASP A 55 11.57 12.20 13.22
N SER A 56 11.92 11.24 12.35
CA SER A 56 12.50 11.51 11.04
C SER A 56 11.43 11.91 10.02
N VAL A 57 11.72 12.97 9.25
CA VAL A 57 10.85 13.50 8.20
C VAL A 57 10.47 12.38 7.22
N ASN A 58 9.19 12.34 6.82
CA ASN A 58 8.63 11.38 5.87
C ASN A 58 8.86 9.89 6.21
N THR A 59 8.93 9.59 7.50
CA THR A 59 9.09 8.23 8.00
C THR A 59 7.98 7.92 9.01
N TYR A 60 7.44 6.70 8.95
CA TYR A 60 6.33 6.26 9.78
C TYR A 60 6.60 4.84 10.31
N ASN A 61 6.08 4.53 11.49
CA ASN A 61 5.88 3.14 11.91
C ASN A 61 4.84 2.51 10.98
N TRP A 62 5.08 1.26 10.59
CA TRP A 62 4.15 0.42 9.86
C TRP A 62 4.07 -0.94 10.54
N PHE A 63 3.38 -0.98 11.69
CA PHE A 63 3.42 -2.14 12.57
C PHE A 63 2.21 -3.02 12.32
N ILE A 64 2.44 -4.17 11.68
CA ILE A 64 1.39 -5.16 11.45
C ILE A 64 1.43 -6.19 12.57
N LYS A 65 0.27 -6.63 13.03
CA LYS A 65 0.12 -7.79 13.91
C LYS A 65 -0.91 -8.74 13.33
N TYR A 66 -0.58 -10.02 13.28
CA TYR A 66 -1.50 -11.08 12.86
C TYR A 66 -1.87 -11.98 14.04
N GLY A 67 -3.14 -12.40 14.06
CA GLY A 67 -3.72 -13.24 15.10
C GLY A 67 -3.93 -12.52 16.44
N ASP A 68 -4.66 -13.19 17.32
CA ASP A 68 -4.94 -12.69 18.67
C ASP A 68 -3.72 -12.86 19.59
N ASN A 69 -2.95 -13.91 19.33
CA ASN A 69 -1.74 -14.28 20.05
C ASN A 69 -0.64 -13.30 19.66
N LYS A 70 0.02 -12.65 20.64
CA LYS A 70 0.97 -11.54 20.43
C LYS A 70 2.30 -11.93 19.75
N THR A 71 2.33 -12.99 18.96
CA THR A 71 3.57 -13.63 18.48
C THR A 71 3.94 -13.26 17.06
N ASP A 72 2.98 -12.93 16.19
CA ASP A 72 3.27 -12.51 14.82
C ASP A 72 3.16 -10.98 14.70
N ILE A 73 4.26 -10.31 15.05
CA ILE A 73 4.42 -8.86 14.97
C ILE A 73 5.46 -8.54 13.90
N ARG A 74 5.12 -7.61 13.02
CA ARG A 74 5.94 -7.12 11.91
C ARG A 74 6.22 -5.62 12.13
N PRO A 75 7.33 -5.27 12.79
CA PRO A 75 7.61 -3.89 13.19
C PRO A 75 8.26 -3.09 12.06
N TYR A 76 7.60 -3.00 10.91
CA TYR A 76 8.17 -2.40 9.70
C TYR A 76 8.20 -0.87 9.75
N THR A 77 8.94 -0.28 8.82
CA THR A 77 9.04 1.17 8.66
C THR A 77 8.53 1.60 7.28
N LEU A 78 7.63 2.59 7.21
CA LEU A 78 7.20 3.21 5.95
C LEU A 78 8.03 4.47 5.68
N LYS A 79 8.61 4.58 4.49
CA LYS A 79 9.50 5.69 4.07
C LYS A 79 9.06 6.28 2.74
N LEU A 80 9.06 7.61 2.59
CA LEU A 80 8.89 8.25 1.28
C LEU A 80 10.16 8.04 0.44
N ILE A 81 10.00 7.59 -0.80
CA ILE A 81 11.10 7.36 -1.75
C ILE A 81 11.12 8.43 -2.82
N ASP A 82 9.98 8.68 -3.48
CA ASP A 82 9.87 9.65 -4.56
C ASP A 82 8.54 10.41 -4.44
N THR A 83 8.65 11.70 -4.13
CA THR A 83 7.51 12.62 -3.97
C THR A 83 6.72 12.78 -5.25
N ALA A 84 7.38 12.85 -6.41
CA ALA A 84 6.73 13.11 -7.70
C ALA A 84 5.91 11.89 -8.16
N LYS A 85 6.36 10.68 -7.82
CA LYS A 85 5.66 9.43 -8.14
C LYS A 85 4.72 8.94 -7.05
N GLN A 86 4.65 9.64 -5.92
CA GLN A 86 3.96 9.16 -4.72
C GLN A 86 4.45 7.75 -4.32
N GLN A 87 5.75 7.49 -4.47
CA GLN A 87 6.37 6.21 -4.17
C GLN A 87 6.80 6.16 -2.70
N TRP A 88 6.40 5.09 -2.03
CA TRP A 88 6.70 4.78 -0.64
C TRP A 88 7.25 3.37 -0.53
N ALA A 89 8.13 3.14 0.44
CA ALA A 89 8.68 1.82 0.72
C ALA A 89 8.26 1.36 2.11
N ILE A 90 7.73 0.15 2.21
CA ILE A 90 7.63 -0.58 3.48
C ILE A 90 8.94 -1.38 3.62
N ASP A 91 9.77 -0.95 4.56
CA ASP A 91 11.05 -1.55 4.90
C ASP A 91 10.85 -2.55 6.05
N GLU A 92 11.20 -3.82 5.81
CA GLU A 92 11.09 -4.86 6.82
C GLU A 92 12.27 -4.88 7.83
N ASP A 93 13.21 -3.95 7.69
CA ASP A 93 14.39 -3.78 8.53
C ASP A 93 15.30 -5.04 8.56
N ASN A 94 15.22 -5.86 7.51
CA ASN A 94 16.02 -7.08 7.31
C ASN A 94 16.62 -7.19 5.89
N GLY A 95 16.62 -6.08 5.15
CA GLY A 95 17.06 -6.01 3.75
C GLY A 95 15.95 -6.23 2.71
N ILE A 96 14.73 -6.58 3.15
CA ILE A 96 13.55 -6.65 2.27
C ILE A 96 12.86 -5.28 2.24
N ILE A 97 12.72 -4.73 1.04
CA ILE A 97 12.03 -3.47 0.76
C ILE A 97 10.85 -3.75 -0.16
N LEU A 98 9.65 -3.37 0.27
CA LEU A 98 8.42 -3.54 -0.49
C LEU A 98 8.01 -2.18 -1.07
N ASP A 99 8.14 -2.03 -2.39
CA ASP A 99 7.72 -0.82 -3.09
C ASP A 99 6.20 -0.70 -3.15
N ASN A 100 5.71 0.48 -2.80
CA ASN A 100 4.31 0.84 -2.76
C ASN A 100 4.10 2.24 -3.34
N TYR A 101 2.88 2.51 -3.78
CA TYR A 101 2.49 3.77 -4.39
C TYR A 101 1.17 4.24 -3.78
N VAL A 102 1.10 5.54 -3.48
CA VAL A 102 -0.18 6.15 -3.11
C VAL A 102 -0.92 6.55 -4.39
N ALA A 103 -2.08 5.94 -4.60
CA ALA A 103 -2.99 6.25 -5.70
C ALA A 103 -4.39 6.46 -5.12
N GLY A 104 -4.91 7.70 -5.23
CA GLY A 104 -6.15 8.09 -4.57
C GLY A 104 -6.04 7.96 -3.05
N ASN A 105 -6.91 7.15 -2.46
CA ASN A 105 -6.97 6.88 -1.03
C ASN A 105 -6.32 5.54 -0.64
N CYS A 106 -5.57 4.93 -1.56
CA CYS A 106 -4.95 3.63 -1.41
C CYS A 106 -3.42 3.72 -1.38
N LEU A 107 -2.79 2.93 -0.52
CA LEU A 107 -1.39 2.52 -0.63
C LEU A 107 -1.35 1.11 -1.25
N GLN A 108 -0.73 0.97 -2.40
CA GLN A 108 -0.74 -0.26 -3.19
C GLN A 108 0.67 -0.70 -3.55
N GLY A 109 0.95 -2.00 -3.44
CA GLY A 109 2.26 -2.56 -3.76
C GLY A 109 2.12 -3.88 -4.50
N SER A 110 3.18 -4.23 -5.22
CA SER A 110 3.31 -5.55 -5.82
C SER A 110 4.75 -6.01 -5.74
N PHE A 111 4.97 -7.20 -5.18
CA PHE A 111 6.29 -7.76 -4.98
C PHE A 111 6.24 -9.26 -5.13
N THR A 112 7.35 -9.85 -5.56
CA THR A 112 7.46 -11.30 -5.73
C THR A 112 8.43 -11.86 -4.73
N VAL A 113 7.98 -12.88 -4.00
CA VAL A 113 8.81 -13.66 -3.08
C VAL A 113 8.72 -15.13 -3.49
N MET A 114 9.87 -15.71 -3.82
CA MET A 114 9.94 -17.04 -4.44
C MET A 114 9.04 -17.09 -5.69
N ASN A 115 8.08 -18.02 -5.74
CA ASN A 115 7.19 -18.23 -6.88
C ASN A 115 5.81 -17.60 -6.72
N ASN A 116 5.66 -16.64 -5.80
CA ASN A 116 4.40 -15.95 -5.57
C ASN A 116 4.59 -14.44 -5.71
N THR A 117 3.80 -13.82 -6.58
CA THR A 117 3.61 -12.38 -6.55
C THR A 117 2.48 -12.06 -5.58
N ILE A 118 2.74 -11.16 -4.65
CA ILE A 118 1.75 -10.60 -3.74
C ILE A 118 1.41 -9.20 -4.24
N VAL A 119 0.12 -8.89 -4.33
CA VAL A 119 -0.38 -7.53 -4.54
C VAL A 119 -1.12 -7.12 -3.29
N ASN A 120 -0.64 -6.08 -2.61
CA ASN A 120 -1.27 -5.55 -1.41
C ASN A 120 -2.02 -4.26 -1.72
N ASN A 121 -3.19 -4.07 -1.10
CA ASN A 121 -3.90 -2.81 -1.10
C ASN A 121 -4.32 -2.46 0.32
N TYR A 122 -4.02 -1.23 0.75
CA TYR A 122 -4.55 -0.62 1.95
C TYR A 122 -5.28 0.65 1.54
N CYS A 123 -6.60 0.69 1.65
CA CYS A 123 -7.41 1.82 1.21
C CYS A 123 -8.27 2.33 2.35
N VAL A 124 -8.23 3.64 2.62
CA VAL A 124 -9.02 4.24 3.70
C VAL A 124 -10.21 4.99 3.12
N GLU A 125 -11.41 4.61 3.54
CA GLU A 125 -12.69 5.25 3.15
C GLU A 125 -13.65 5.26 4.32
N SER A 126 -14.32 6.38 4.55
CA SER A 126 -15.43 6.46 5.53
C SER A 126 -15.08 5.91 6.93
N GLY A 127 -13.86 6.15 7.39
CA GLY A 127 -13.38 5.72 8.71
C GLY A 127 -13.04 4.22 8.82
N LYS A 128 -12.99 3.49 7.70
CA LYS A 128 -12.56 2.09 7.63
C LYS A 128 -11.34 1.95 6.72
N MET A 129 -10.47 1.01 7.05
CA MET A 129 -9.37 0.61 6.20
C MET A 129 -9.67 -0.74 5.57
N ARG A 130 -9.88 -0.76 4.25
CA ARG A 130 -9.93 -1.98 3.46
C ARG A 130 -8.52 -2.49 3.24
N VAL A 131 -8.27 -3.74 3.60
CA VAL A 131 -6.99 -4.42 3.42
C VAL A 131 -7.19 -5.62 2.52
N GLU A 132 -6.37 -5.72 1.48
CA GLU A 132 -6.38 -6.83 0.55
C GLU A 132 -4.98 -7.36 0.29
N PHE A 133 -4.87 -8.67 0.17
CA PHE A 133 -3.69 -9.33 -0.39
C PHE A 133 -4.12 -10.35 -1.43
N PHE A 134 -3.68 -10.14 -2.67
CA PHE A 134 -3.77 -11.13 -3.73
C PHE A 134 -2.48 -11.93 -3.76
N THR A 135 -2.56 -13.25 -3.84
CA THR A 135 -1.40 -14.12 -4.08
C THR A 135 -1.54 -14.75 -5.45
N ILE A 136 -0.61 -14.44 -6.35
CA ILE A 136 -0.55 -14.93 -7.73
C ILE A 136 0.58 -15.95 -7.82
N ARG A 137 0.28 -17.16 -8.27
CA ARG A 137 1.27 -18.24 -8.37
C ARG A 137 1.92 -18.28 -9.74
N LEU A 138 3.19 -17.93 -9.80
CA LEU A 138 3.94 -17.77 -11.04
C LEU A 138 4.22 -19.10 -11.76
N THR A 139 4.30 -20.20 -11.03
CA THR A 139 4.51 -21.54 -11.61
C THR A 139 3.28 -22.06 -12.36
N ASP A 140 2.09 -21.58 -12.02
CA ASP A 140 0.81 -22.04 -12.60
C ASP A 140 0.44 -21.15 -13.80
N LYS A 141 1.44 -20.86 -14.65
CA LYS A 141 1.32 -20.00 -15.82
C LYS A 141 0.65 -20.73 -16.98
N LYS A 142 -0.30 -20.08 -17.64
CA LYS A 142 -0.90 -20.52 -18.90
C LYS A 142 -0.77 -19.41 -19.93
N THR A 143 -0.10 -19.72 -21.03
CA THR A 143 0.04 -18.81 -22.17
C THR A 143 -1.06 -19.08 -23.19
N SER A 144 -1.66 -18.02 -23.71
CA SER A 144 -2.67 -18.06 -24.77
C SER A 144 -2.42 -16.93 -25.78
N GLY A 145 -3.21 -16.86 -26.85
CA GLY A 145 -3.02 -15.91 -27.95
C GLY A 145 -2.18 -16.48 -29.09
N LYS A 146 -2.32 -15.90 -30.29
CA LYS A 146 -1.64 -16.38 -31.51
C LYS A 146 -0.25 -15.76 -31.72
N GLY A 147 0.14 -14.79 -30.91
CA GLY A 147 1.39 -14.03 -31.07
C GLY A 147 1.37 -13.04 -32.23
N THR A 148 0.17 -12.67 -32.72
CA THR A 148 0.01 -11.67 -33.80
C THR A 148 -0.33 -10.30 -33.21
N ALA A 149 -0.26 -9.23 -34.02
CA ALA A 149 -0.68 -7.90 -33.59
C ALA A 149 -2.15 -7.87 -33.10
N ASP A 150 -3.04 -8.58 -33.79
CA ASP A 150 -4.46 -8.66 -33.42
C ASP A 150 -4.75 -9.69 -32.30
N SER A 151 -3.79 -10.58 -32.00
CA SER A 151 -3.92 -11.61 -30.96
C SER A 151 -2.57 -11.84 -30.29
N PRO A 152 -2.11 -10.89 -29.46
CA PRO A 152 -0.83 -11.00 -28.79
C PRO A 152 -0.83 -12.17 -27.81
N SER A 153 0.36 -12.68 -27.49
CA SER A 153 0.50 -13.68 -26.45
C SER A 153 0.17 -13.08 -25.08
N VAL A 154 -0.64 -13.78 -24.30
CA VAL A 154 -1.06 -13.38 -22.95
C VAL A 154 -0.75 -14.50 -21.98
N ASP A 155 0.00 -14.16 -20.94
CA ASP A 155 0.24 -15.03 -19.80
C ASP A 155 -0.84 -14.78 -18.74
N SER A 156 -1.46 -15.87 -18.30
CA SER A 156 -2.41 -15.89 -17.19
C SER A 156 -1.86 -16.74 -16.07
N TYR A 157 -2.19 -16.37 -14.84
CA TYR A 157 -1.65 -16.98 -13.63
C TYR A 157 -2.78 -17.36 -12.69
N ARG A 158 -2.57 -18.43 -11.92
CA ARG A 158 -3.52 -18.84 -10.88
C ARG A 158 -3.51 -17.85 -9.72
N MET A 159 -4.69 -17.40 -9.32
CA MET A 159 -4.91 -16.79 -8.00
C MET A 159 -4.82 -17.88 -6.92
N ALA A 160 -3.69 -17.94 -6.23
CA ALA A 160 -3.44 -18.93 -5.18
C ALA A 160 -4.10 -18.56 -3.85
N GLY A 161 -4.42 -17.29 -3.64
CA GLY A 161 -5.12 -16.84 -2.46
C GLY A 161 -5.60 -15.41 -2.61
N TYR A 162 -6.64 -15.09 -1.85
CA TYR A 162 -7.14 -13.74 -1.68
C TYR A 162 -7.45 -13.53 -0.20
N GLN A 163 -6.89 -12.49 0.38
CA GLN A 163 -7.19 -12.06 1.73
C GLN A 163 -7.90 -10.71 1.67
N TYR A 164 -8.96 -10.55 2.45
CA TYR A 164 -9.76 -9.34 2.50
C TYR A 164 -10.21 -9.05 3.92
N GLY A 165 -10.17 -7.79 4.34
CA GLY A 165 -10.74 -7.35 5.60
C GLY A 165 -11.07 -5.87 5.61
N LEU A 166 -12.03 -5.49 6.46
CA LEU A 166 -12.32 -4.10 6.79
C LEU A 166 -11.88 -3.87 8.25
N LEU A 167 -10.83 -3.09 8.43
CA LEU A 167 -10.35 -2.71 9.74
C LEU A 167 -11.01 -1.41 10.19
N GLU A 168 -11.34 -1.34 11.47
CA GLU A 168 -11.88 -0.14 12.10
C GLU A 168 -10.78 0.58 12.86
N LYS A 169 -10.84 1.91 12.84
CA LYS A 169 -9.91 2.74 13.61
C LYS A 169 -10.21 2.58 15.10
N VAL A 170 -9.18 2.25 15.88
CA VAL A 170 -9.27 2.22 17.33
C VAL A 170 -9.42 3.67 17.83
N ARG A 171 -10.44 3.91 18.66
CA ARG A 171 -10.72 5.22 19.25
C ARG A 171 -9.65 5.62 20.26
#